data_AF-A0A3L6SRK3-F1
#
_entry.id   AF-A0A3L6SRK3-F1
#
_cell.length_a   1.000
_cell.length_b   1.000
_cell.length_c   1.000
_cell.angle_alpha   90.00
_cell.angle_beta   90.00
_cell.angle_gamma   90.00
#
_symmetry.space_group_name_H-M   'P 1'
#
loop_
_entity.id
_entity.type
_entity.pdbx_description
1 polymer ?
#
loop_
_entity_poly.entity_id
_entity_poly.type
_entity_poly.pdbx_seq_one_letter_code
_entity_poly.pdbx_strand_id
1 'polypeptide(L)'
;MAATLRLRILAAAAAAAAVASSLVAVASASEAPAAAPGPGGPSSGAAVTGPALAVGTLAAAAVGVAVSAASSEEAVKGRDAAKASNKKASVSLEYVSKMHDLSVQKIELFKETEVERKARLDEMVALEKVKVEEAREHRKMMLELERERLAMEQKRLQMETEKKEKEEDERILAINLDQCQPMQRIYYQALQEDILQKMMSRRNGPSQ
;
A
#
# COMPACT_ATOMS: atom_id res chain seq x y z
N MET A 1 33.21 26.74 1.96
CA MET A 1 32.70 25.73 0.99
C MET A 1 31.29 25.20 1.31
N ALA A 2 30.70 25.43 2.48
CA ALA A 2 29.36 24.91 2.82
C ALA A 2 28.18 25.67 2.17
N ALA A 3 28.34 26.96 1.86
CA ALA A 3 27.27 27.80 1.31
C ALA A 3 26.91 27.44 -0.14
N THR A 4 27.89 27.03 -0.95
CA THR A 4 27.69 26.63 -2.35
C THR A 4 26.95 25.30 -2.48
N LEU A 5 27.05 24.44 -1.47
CA LEU A 5 26.39 23.13 -1.45
C LEU A 5 24.90 23.29 -1.11
N ARG A 6 24.55 24.20 -0.20
CA ARG A 6 23.14 24.53 0.10
C ARG A 6 22.41 25.19 -1.07
N LEU A 7 23.08 26.06 -1.84
CA LEU A 7 22.49 26.67 -3.03
C LEU A 7 22.17 25.62 -4.13
N ARG A 8 23.03 24.62 -4.29
CA ARG A 8 22.82 23.53 -5.27
C ARG A 8 21.70 22.58 -4.87
N ILE A 9 21.57 22.27 -3.57
CA ILE A 9 20.47 21.43 -3.07
C ILE A 9 19.11 22.13 -3.27
N LEU A 10 19.04 23.45 -3.00
CA LEU A 10 17.80 24.21 -3.22
C LEU A 10 17.43 24.33 -4.70
N ALA A 11 18.43 24.49 -5.59
CA ALA A 11 18.18 24.52 -7.04
C ALA A 11 17.67 23.17 -7.58
N ALA A 12 18.19 22.05 -7.07
CA ALA A 12 17.72 20.71 -7.45
C ALA A 12 16.28 20.43 -6.97
N ALA A 13 15.90 20.93 -5.78
CA ALA A 13 14.54 20.78 -5.26
C ALA A 13 13.50 21.56 -6.09
N ALA A 14 13.86 22.74 -6.60
CA ALA A 14 12.98 23.54 -7.46
C ALA A 14 12.74 22.87 -8.83
N ALA A 15 13.76 22.20 -9.40
CA ALA A 15 13.61 21.49 -10.67
C ALA A 15 12.71 20.24 -10.56
N ALA A 16 12.70 19.55 -9.41
CA ALA A 16 11.84 18.40 -9.19
C ALA A 16 10.35 18.79 -9.04
N ALA A 17 10.05 19.96 -8.46
CA ALA A 17 8.68 20.43 -8.31
C ALA A 17 8.03 20.81 -9.66
N ALA A 18 8.80 21.30 -10.63
CA ALA A 18 8.30 21.66 -11.96
C ALA A 18 7.91 20.43 -12.81
N VAL A 19 8.58 19.28 -12.62
CA VAL A 19 8.30 18.04 -13.37
C VAL A 19 7.05 17.32 -12.83
N ALA A 20 6.71 17.49 -11.55
CA ALA A 20 5.51 16.90 -10.96
C ALA A 20 4.20 17.60 -11.36
N SER A 21 4.26 18.86 -11.80
CA SER A 21 3.06 19.63 -12.20
C SER A 21 2.53 19.30 -13.60
N SER A 22 3.20 18.41 -14.34
CA SER A 22 2.90 18.08 -15.75
C SER A 22 1.97 16.87 -15.94
N LEU A 23 1.58 16.15 -14.88
CA LEU A 23 0.83 14.88 -15.01
C LEU A 23 -0.59 14.88 -14.41
N VAL A 24 -1.13 16.04 -14.01
CA VAL A 24 -2.50 16.15 -13.47
C VAL A 24 -3.36 17.04 -14.38
N ALA A 25 -3.54 16.60 -15.63
CA ALA A 25 -4.53 17.15 -16.54
C ALA A 25 -5.16 16.02 -17.37
N VAL A 26 -5.88 15.11 -16.71
CA VAL A 26 -6.92 14.30 -17.36
C VAL A 26 -8.26 14.87 -16.91
N ALA A 27 -8.97 15.39 -17.89
CA ALA A 27 -10.13 16.24 -17.75
C ALA A 27 -11.35 15.49 -17.18
N SER A 28 -12.02 16.15 -16.24
CA SER A 28 -13.42 15.96 -15.90
C SER A 28 -14.31 16.63 -16.95
N ALA A 29 -15.17 15.86 -17.61
CA ALA A 29 -16.35 16.34 -18.35
C ALA A 29 -17.48 15.34 -18.04
N SER A 30 -18.28 15.62 -17.00
CA SER A 30 -19.57 16.34 -17.08
C SER A 30 -20.62 15.58 -17.90
N GLU A 31 -21.39 14.80 -17.15
CA GLU A 31 -22.82 14.50 -17.29
C GLU A 31 -23.60 15.37 -18.31
N ALA A 32 -24.33 14.72 -19.21
CA ALA A 32 -25.33 15.35 -20.07
C ALA A 32 -26.61 14.49 -20.10
N PRO A 33 -27.80 15.06 -19.91
CA PRO A 33 -29.07 14.39 -20.18
C PRO A 33 -29.53 14.60 -21.64
N ALA A 34 -30.43 13.72 -22.08
CA ALA A 34 -30.88 13.51 -23.44
C ALA A 34 -31.77 14.62 -24.05
N ALA A 35 -31.62 14.88 -25.36
CA ALA A 35 -32.70 15.02 -26.36
C ALA A 35 -32.14 15.35 -27.76
N ALA A 36 -32.63 14.64 -28.80
CA ALA A 36 -32.46 14.91 -30.25
C ALA A 36 -33.56 15.90 -30.76
N PRO A 37 -33.68 16.32 -32.05
CA PRO A 37 -33.01 15.87 -33.30
C PRO A 37 -32.62 16.94 -34.39
N GLY A 38 -31.53 16.65 -35.14
CA GLY A 38 -31.20 16.96 -36.57
C GLY A 38 -31.37 18.37 -37.20
N PRO A 39 -31.01 18.57 -38.51
CA PRO A 39 -29.86 18.05 -39.28
C PRO A 39 -29.08 19.16 -40.05
N GLY A 40 -27.83 18.91 -40.44
CA GLY A 40 -27.11 19.74 -41.44
C GLY A 40 -25.57 19.61 -41.39
N GLY A 41 -24.97 18.96 -42.40
CA GLY A 41 -23.51 19.04 -42.67
C GLY A 41 -23.16 20.22 -43.60
N PRO A 42 -22.04 20.20 -44.36
CA PRO A 42 -20.82 19.38 -44.28
C PRO A 42 -19.51 20.22 -44.38
N SER A 43 -18.34 19.56 -44.32
CA SER A 43 -17.17 19.70 -45.23
C SER A 43 -15.77 19.77 -44.58
N SER A 44 -14.85 19.04 -45.24
CA SER A 44 -13.37 19.16 -45.33
C SER A 44 -12.54 19.15 -44.04
N GLY A 45 -11.47 18.36 -43.90
CA GLY A 45 -10.59 17.75 -44.89
C GLY A 45 -9.12 18.09 -44.53
N ALA A 46 -8.21 17.16 -44.84
CA ALA A 46 -6.74 17.26 -44.81
C ALA A 46 -5.98 16.66 -43.60
N ALA A 47 -5.14 15.69 -43.98
CA ALA A 47 -4.26 14.80 -43.22
C ALA A 47 -2.88 15.41 -42.93
N VAL A 48 -1.91 14.52 -42.59
CA VAL A 48 -0.42 14.66 -42.62
C VAL A 48 0.15 15.03 -41.23
N THR A 49 1.07 14.32 -40.53
CA THR A 49 2.04 13.23 -40.85
C THR A 49 2.67 12.60 -39.59
N GLY A 50 2.96 11.29 -39.65
CA GLY A 50 4.20 10.63 -39.18
C GLY A 50 4.20 9.93 -37.80
N PRO A 51 5.14 8.99 -37.54
CA PRO A 51 5.62 7.87 -38.36
C PRO A 51 5.39 6.49 -37.68
N ALA A 52 5.55 5.43 -38.47
CA ALA A 52 5.47 4.03 -38.10
C ALA A 52 6.63 3.56 -37.22
N LEU A 53 6.36 2.67 -36.25
CA LEU A 53 7.27 1.59 -35.84
C LEU A 53 6.46 0.40 -35.31
N ALA A 54 6.83 -0.78 -35.80
CA ALA A 54 6.17 -2.07 -35.67
C ALA A 54 6.44 -2.77 -34.33
N VAL A 55 5.47 -3.50 -33.81
CA VAL A 55 5.70 -4.67 -32.95
C VAL A 55 4.71 -5.76 -33.35
N GLY A 56 5.26 -6.87 -33.83
CA GLY A 56 4.52 -7.99 -34.41
C GLY A 56 3.76 -8.82 -33.38
N THR A 57 2.52 -9.15 -33.73
CA THR A 57 1.71 -10.17 -33.08
C THR A 57 2.14 -11.54 -33.61
N LEU A 58 2.87 -12.31 -32.82
CA LEU A 58 3.28 -13.66 -33.20
C LEU A 58 2.17 -14.65 -32.87
N ALA A 59 1.64 -15.28 -33.91
CA ALA A 59 0.54 -16.23 -33.89
C ALA A 59 0.93 -17.55 -33.21
N ALA A 60 0.05 -18.07 -32.36
CA ALA A 60 0.13 -19.40 -31.78
C ALA A 60 -0.28 -20.45 -32.82
N ALA A 61 0.69 -21.18 -33.37
CA ALA A 61 0.46 -22.33 -34.24
C ALA A 61 0.35 -23.61 -33.39
N ALA A 62 -0.86 -24.17 -33.33
CA ALA A 62 -1.11 -25.50 -32.77
C ALA A 62 -0.53 -26.57 -33.69
N VAL A 63 0.59 -27.17 -33.28
CA VAL A 63 1.13 -28.38 -33.92
C VAL A 63 0.41 -29.59 -33.32
N GLY A 64 -0.71 -29.95 -33.94
CA GLY A 64 -1.34 -31.25 -33.76
C GLY A 64 -0.66 -32.27 -34.68
N VAL A 65 0.33 -33.01 -34.18
CA VAL A 65 0.85 -34.20 -34.86
C VAL A 65 -0.06 -35.37 -34.51
N ALA A 66 -0.75 -35.86 -35.53
CA ALA A 66 -1.51 -37.09 -35.50
C ALA A 66 -0.55 -38.29 -35.32
N VAL A 67 -0.78 -39.09 -34.28
CA VAL A 67 -0.38 -40.50 -34.26
C VAL A 67 -1.65 -41.31 -34.47
N SER A 68 -1.85 -41.72 -35.73
CA SER A 68 -2.80 -42.76 -36.09
C SER A 68 -2.09 -44.10 -35.90
N ALA A 69 -2.68 -44.96 -35.08
CA ALA A 69 -2.24 -46.32 -34.85
C ALA A 69 -2.92 -47.26 -35.86
N ALA A 70 -2.13 -47.98 -36.67
CA ALA A 70 -2.40 -49.29 -37.29
C ALA A 70 -1.25 -49.59 -38.27
N SER A 71 -0.35 -50.54 -37.98
CA SER A 71 -0.43 -51.97 -38.32
C SER A 71 -0.24 -52.27 -39.82
N SER A 72 0.98 -52.65 -40.19
CA SER A 72 1.26 -53.75 -41.14
C SER A 72 2.78 -54.01 -41.25
N GLU A 73 3.19 -55.17 -40.74
CA GLU A 73 4.20 -56.09 -41.29
C GLU A 73 5.49 -55.54 -41.93
N GLU A 74 6.61 -55.70 -41.23
CA GLU A 74 7.81 -56.28 -41.86
C GLU A 74 8.74 -56.89 -40.79
N ALA A 75 8.95 -58.19 -40.90
CA ALA A 75 9.84 -58.94 -40.03
C ALA A 75 11.31 -58.57 -40.33
N VAL A 76 11.96 -57.84 -39.43
CA VAL A 76 13.43 -57.73 -39.42
C VAL A 76 14.00 -59.06 -38.92
N LYS A 77 14.07 -60.00 -39.85
CA LYS A 77 14.76 -61.27 -39.74
C LYS A 77 16.26 -60.98 -39.87
N GLY A 78 16.95 -60.89 -38.73
CA GLY A 78 18.40 -60.71 -38.71
C GLY A 78 18.90 -59.91 -37.51
N ARG A 79 18.85 -60.50 -36.31
CA ARG A 79 19.75 -60.09 -35.23
C ARG A 79 20.20 -61.34 -34.50
N ASP A 80 21.26 -61.90 -35.06
CA ASP A 80 21.85 -63.19 -34.74
C ASP A 80 22.13 -63.37 -33.24
N ALA A 81 21.97 -64.63 -32.83
CA ALA A 81 22.23 -65.19 -31.52
C ALA A 81 23.74 -65.18 -31.15
N ALA A 82 24.37 -64.01 -31.14
CA ALA A 82 25.75 -63.79 -30.71
C ALA A 82 25.85 -63.06 -29.36
N LYS A 83 24.86 -63.23 -28.48
CA LYS A 83 24.94 -62.87 -27.05
C LYS A 83 24.79 -64.11 -26.18
N ALA A 84 25.80 -64.97 -26.21
CA ALA A 84 25.96 -66.05 -25.23
C ALA A 84 27.40 -66.15 -24.67
N SER A 85 28.20 -65.08 -24.77
CA SER A 85 29.44 -64.95 -24.00
C SER A 85 29.22 -63.95 -22.88
N ASN A 86 28.65 -64.43 -21.79
CA ASN A 86 28.59 -63.73 -20.52
C ASN A 86 30.00 -63.68 -19.92
N LYS A 87 30.89 -62.87 -20.52
CA LYS A 87 32.16 -62.51 -19.89
C LYS A 87 31.77 -61.49 -18.83
N LYS A 88 31.63 -61.95 -17.58
CA LYS A 88 31.53 -61.06 -16.42
C LYS A 88 32.75 -60.14 -16.47
N ALA A 89 32.55 -58.95 -17.01
CA ALA A 89 33.50 -57.87 -16.88
C ALA A 89 33.53 -57.57 -15.38
N SER A 90 34.56 -58.07 -14.72
CA SER A 90 34.96 -57.61 -13.40
C SER A 90 35.47 -56.18 -13.57
N VAL A 91 34.53 -55.26 -13.81
CA VAL A 91 34.75 -53.86 -13.47
C VAL A 91 35.07 -53.89 -11.98
N SER A 92 36.26 -53.40 -11.59
CA SER A 92 36.69 -53.49 -10.19
C SER A 92 35.59 -52.92 -9.30
N LEU A 93 35.22 -53.64 -8.25
CA LEU A 93 34.21 -53.21 -7.28
C LEU A 93 34.48 -51.77 -6.80
N GLU A 94 35.75 -51.42 -6.67
CA GLU A 94 36.26 -50.09 -6.35
C GLU A 94 35.87 -49.02 -7.38
N TYR A 95 35.89 -49.35 -8.67
CA TYR A 95 35.42 -48.43 -9.71
C TYR A 95 33.92 -48.20 -9.62
N VAL A 96 33.12 -49.25 -9.41
CA VAL A 96 31.66 -49.13 -9.24
C VAL A 96 31.33 -48.31 -8.00
N SER A 97 32.00 -48.57 -6.88
CA SER A 97 31.85 -47.80 -5.64
C SER A 97 32.21 -46.34 -5.87
N LYS A 98 33.37 -46.05 -6.48
CA LYS A 98 33.81 -44.67 -6.75
C LYS A 98 32.86 -43.91 -7.67
N MET A 99 32.31 -44.57 -8.69
CA MET A 99 31.31 -43.95 -9.58
C MET A 99 29.99 -43.67 -8.84
N HIS A 100 29.58 -44.57 -7.95
CA HIS A 100 28.42 -44.35 -7.09
C HIS A 100 28.68 -43.19 -6.11
N ASP A 101 29.82 -43.18 -5.43
CA ASP A 101 30.21 -42.13 -4.48
C ASP A 101 30.27 -40.75 -5.16
N LEU A 102 30.83 -40.66 -6.36
CA LEU A 102 30.81 -39.44 -7.18
C LEU A 102 29.38 -39.01 -7.55
N SER A 103 28.48 -39.96 -7.82
CA SER A 103 27.08 -39.65 -8.11
C SER A 103 26.34 -39.10 -6.88
N VAL A 104 26.63 -39.63 -5.69
CA VAL A 104 26.10 -39.14 -4.42
C VAL A 104 26.64 -37.73 -4.13
N GLN A 105 27.95 -37.50 -4.28
CA GLN A 105 28.56 -36.18 -4.09
C GLN A 105 27.97 -35.12 -5.03
N LYS A 106 27.67 -35.50 -6.28
CA LYS A 106 26.98 -34.62 -7.23
C LYS A 106 25.58 -34.25 -6.76
N ILE A 107 24.81 -35.20 -6.23
CA ILE A 107 23.47 -34.95 -5.68
C ILE A 107 23.53 -34.06 -4.44
N GLU A 108 24.53 -34.26 -3.57
CA GLU A 108 24.74 -33.48 -2.36
C GLU A 108 25.06 -32.01 -2.67
N LEU A 109 25.99 -31.74 -3.60
CA LEU A 109 26.27 -30.38 -4.08
C LEU A 109 25.02 -29.68 -4.64
N PHE A 110 24.16 -30.39 -5.36
CA PHE A 110 22.89 -29.83 -5.82
C PHE A 110 21.95 -29.51 -4.65
N LYS A 111 21.89 -30.34 -3.62
CA LYS A 111 21.05 -30.07 -2.44
C LYS A 111 21.58 -28.90 -1.62
N GLU A 112 22.88 -28.81 -1.40
CA GLU A 112 23.51 -27.69 -0.69
C GLU A 112 23.22 -26.36 -1.40
N THR A 113 23.42 -26.32 -2.73
CA THR A 113 23.10 -25.11 -3.52
C THR A 113 21.60 -24.79 -3.56
N GLU A 114 20.72 -25.79 -3.54
CA GLU A 114 19.27 -25.59 -3.38
C GLU A 114 18.91 -25.03 -1.99
N VAL A 115 19.54 -25.52 -0.92
CA VAL A 115 19.33 -25.04 0.45
C VAL A 115 19.80 -23.59 0.58
N GLU A 116 20.98 -23.25 0.05
CA GLU A 116 21.46 -21.88 0.04
C GLU A 116 20.54 -20.94 -0.75
N ARG A 117 20.03 -21.39 -1.91
CA ARG A 117 19.07 -20.60 -2.69
C ARG A 117 17.77 -20.38 -1.92
N LYS A 118 17.28 -21.40 -1.22
CA LYS A 118 16.09 -21.26 -0.35
C LYS A 118 16.35 -20.29 0.80
N ALA A 119 17.49 -20.39 1.47
CA ALA A 119 17.86 -19.46 2.54
C ALA A 119 17.89 -18.00 2.06
N ARG A 120 18.43 -17.74 0.86
CA ARG A 120 18.41 -16.39 0.25
C ARG A 120 16.99 -15.90 -0.05
N LEU A 121 16.09 -16.77 -0.50
CA LEU A 121 14.69 -16.42 -0.72
C LEU A 121 13.96 -16.17 0.61
N ASP A 122 14.22 -16.99 1.63
CA ASP A 122 13.63 -16.83 2.96
C ASP A 122 14.07 -15.50 3.62
N GLU A 123 15.35 -15.12 3.45
CA GLU A 123 15.87 -13.82 3.88
C GLU A 123 15.17 -12.66 3.12
N MET A 124 15.00 -12.78 1.80
CA MET A 124 14.27 -11.79 1.01
C MET A 124 12.83 -11.63 1.49
N VAL A 125 12.13 -12.74 1.75
CA VAL A 125 10.77 -12.72 2.29
C VAL A 125 10.73 -12.13 3.71
N ALA A 126 11.73 -12.41 4.54
CA ALA A 126 11.83 -11.83 5.88
C ALA A 126 12.00 -10.30 5.80
N LEU A 127 12.86 -9.80 4.92
CA LEU A 127 13.06 -8.37 4.69
C LEU A 127 11.79 -7.69 4.17
N GLU A 128 11.05 -8.33 3.26
CA GLU A 128 9.76 -7.80 2.78
C GLU A 128 8.73 -7.73 3.90
N LYS A 129 8.65 -8.75 4.76
CA LYS A 129 7.76 -8.73 5.94
C LYS A 129 8.10 -7.57 6.87
N VAL A 130 9.39 -7.38 7.18
CA VAL A 130 9.85 -6.27 8.03
C VAL A 130 9.43 -4.92 7.43
N LYS A 131 9.63 -4.71 6.12
CA LYS A 131 9.21 -3.47 5.44
C LYS A 131 7.70 -3.22 5.55
N VAL A 132 6.89 -4.27 5.41
CA VAL A 132 5.43 -4.16 5.53
C VAL A 132 5.02 -3.82 6.96
N GLU A 133 5.63 -4.45 7.95
CA GLU A 133 5.35 -4.17 9.36
C GLU A 133 5.81 -2.78 9.77
N GLU A 134 7.02 -2.34 9.40
CA GLU A 134 7.50 -0.97 9.64
C GLU A 134 6.56 0.07 9.03
N ALA A 135 6.11 -0.15 7.79
CA ALA A 135 5.15 0.75 7.15
C ALA A 135 3.78 0.74 7.87
N ARG A 136 3.35 -0.40 8.41
CA ARG A 136 2.12 -0.51 9.22
C ARG A 136 2.27 0.20 10.55
N GLU A 137 3.39 0.04 11.24
CA GLU A 137 3.71 0.70 12.51
C GLU A 137 3.84 2.20 12.33
N HIS A 138 4.53 2.66 11.28
CA HIS A 138 4.62 4.09 10.97
C HIS A 138 3.23 4.70 10.76
N ARG A 139 2.33 4.03 10.02
CA ARG A 139 0.94 4.51 9.86
C ARG A 139 0.19 4.56 11.19
N LYS A 140 0.36 3.57 12.07
CA LYS A 140 -0.25 3.57 13.40
C LYS A 140 0.26 4.73 14.26
N MET A 141 1.58 4.90 14.31
CA MET A 141 2.24 5.97 15.06
C MET A 141 1.79 7.35 14.57
N MET A 142 1.68 7.56 13.26
CA MET A 142 1.15 8.81 12.69
C MET A 142 -0.28 9.09 13.17
N LEU A 143 -1.16 8.09 13.17
CA LEU A 143 -2.53 8.22 13.66
C LEU A 143 -2.60 8.49 15.16
N GLU A 144 -1.71 7.89 15.95
CA GLU A 144 -1.63 8.11 17.39
C GLU A 144 -1.21 9.55 17.71
N LEU A 145 -0.20 10.07 17.02
CA LEU A 145 0.22 11.47 17.17
C LEU A 145 -0.90 12.45 16.81
N GLU A 146 -1.66 12.18 15.74
CA GLU A 146 -2.82 13.01 15.37
C GLU A 146 -3.90 12.98 16.45
N ARG A 147 -4.20 11.80 17.01
CA ARG A 147 -5.17 11.67 18.12
C ARG A 147 -4.72 12.41 19.37
N GLU A 148 -3.45 12.29 19.75
CA GLU A 148 -2.90 13.00 20.91
C GLU A 148 -2.96 14.51 20.72
N ARG A 149 -2.61 15.00 19.53
CA ARG A 149 -2.74 16.41 19.16
C ARG A 149 -4.19 16.88 19.31
N LEU A 150 -5.14 16.14 18.77
CA LEU A 150 -6.57 16.47 18.88
C LEU A 150 -7.05 16.42 20.34
N ALA A 151 -6.61 15.46 21.14
CA ALA A 151 -6.97 15.37 22.56
C ALA A 151 -6.46 16.57 23.37
N MET A 152 -5.23 17.03 23.09
CA MET A 152 -4.67 18.22 23.73
C MET A 152 -5.41 19.49 23.29
N GLU A 153 -5.77 19.59 22.01
CA GLU A 153 -6.55 20.70 21.47
C GLU A 153 -7.98 20.73 22.05
N GLN A 154 -8.63 19.57 22.17
CA GLN A 154 -9.93 19.44 22.82
C GLN A 154 -9.87 19.84 24.31
N LYS A 155 -8.84 19.41 25.04
CA LYS A 155 -8.64 19.84 26.44
C LYS A 155 -8.45 21.34 26.56
N ARG A 156 -7.70 21.96 25.63
CA ARG A 156 -7.56 23.42 25.60
C ARG A 156 -8.89 24.12 25.37
N LEU A 157 -9.67 23.64 24.41
CA LEU A 157 -11.00 24.18 24.13
C LEU A 157 -11.92 24.03 25.35
N GLN A 158 -11.94 22.87 26.00
CA GLN A 158 -12.73 22.64 27.22
C GLN A 158 -12.33 23.58 28.36
N MET A 159 -11.03 23.76 28.60
CA MET A 159 -10.55 24.69 29.62
C MET A 159 -10.93 26.14 29.29
N GLU A 160 -10.90 26.53 28.00
CA GLU A 160 -11.31 27.85 27.56
C GLU A 160 -12.82 28.06 27.70
N THR A 161 -13.64 27.06 27.35
CA THR A 161 -15.10 27.14 27.53
C THR A 161 -15.47 27.20 29.00
N GLU A 162 -14.83 26.39 29.85
CA GLU A 162 -15.04 26.46 31.30
C GLU A 162 -14.62 27.81 31.89
N LYS A 163 -13.55 28.42 31.37
CA LYS A 163 -13.11 29.75 31.79
C LYS A 163 -14.13 30.81 31.41
N LYS A 164 -14.68 30.75 30.20
CA LYS A 164 -15.75 31.65 29.73
C LYS A 164 -17.03 31.47 30.53
N GLU A 165 -17.42 30.24 30.83
CA GLU A 165 -18.57 29.95 31.70
C GLU A 165 -18.36 30.55 33.10
N LYS A 166 -17.17 30.42 33.69
CA LYS A 166 -16.88 31.01 35.01
C LYS A 166 -16.93 32.54 34.96
N GLU A 167 -16.39 33.16 33.90
CA GLU A 167 -16.47 34.61 33.70
C GLU A 167 -17.91 35.09 33.48
N GLU A 168 -18.79 34.28 32.87
CA GLU A 168 -20.23 34.54 32.77
C GLU A 168 -20.94 34.41 34.12
N ASP A 169 -20.65 33.34 34.86
CA ASP A 169 -21.18 33.10 36.20
C ASP A 169 -20.79 34.26 37.14
N GLU A 170 -19.53 34.73 37.09
CA GLU A 170 -19.04 35.90 37.85
C GLU A 170 -19.73 37.20 37.42
N ARG A 171 -19.94 37.41 36.10
CA ARG A 171 -20.67 38.58 35.60
C ARG A 171 -22.12 38.61 36.12
N ILE A 172 -22.80 37.47 36.14
CA ILE A 172 -24.18 37.35 36.63
C ILE A 172 -24.24 37.57 38.14
N LEU A 173 -23.27 37.04 38.89
CA LEU A 173 -23.16 37.24 40.33
C LEU A 173 -22.88 38.70 40.70
N ALA A 174 -22.14 39.43 39.86
CA ALA A 174 -21.85 40.85 40.06
C ALA A 174 -23.05 41.79 39.80
N ILE A 175 -24.16 41.30 39.24
CA ILE A 175 -25.35 42.12 38.98
C ILE A 175 -26.02 42.50 40.32
N ASN A 176 -26.18 43.80 40.54
CA ASN A 176 -26.89 44.33 41.71
C ASN A 176 -28.41 44.18 41.56
N LEU A 177 -29.01 43.30 42.36
CA LEU A 177 -30.45 43.01 42.36
C LEU A 177 -31.35 44.23 42.63
N ASP A 178 -30.84 45.21 43.38
CA ASP A 178 -31.59 46.42 43.74
C ASP A 178 -31.73 47.40 42.57
N GLN A 179 -30.78 47.37 41.63
CA GLN A 179 -30.79 48.22 40.43
C GLN A 179 -31.65 47.62 39.29
N CYS A 180 -32.07 46.36 39.42
CA CYS A 180 -32.90 45.66 38.44
C CYS A 180 -34.39 45.96 38.62
N GLN A 181 -35.15 45.91 37.52
CA GLN A 181 -36.62 45.96 37.57
C GLN A 181 -37.18 44.78 38.40
N PRO A 182 -38.36 44.88 39.03
CA PRO A 182 -38.89 43.83 39.91
C PRO A 182 -38.92 42.42 39.29
N MET A 183 -39.33 42.31 38.03
CA MET A 183 -39.34 41.03 37.31
C MET A 183 -37.93 40.51 36.99
N GLN A 184 -37.01 41.42 36.63
CA GLN A 184 -35.61 41.06 36.38
C GLN A 184 -34.90 40.63 37.67
N ARG A 185 -35.26 41.21 38.81
CA ARG A 185 -34.72 40.85 40.12
C ARG A 185 -34.98 39.38 40.44
N ILE A 186 -36.21 38.91 40.26
CA ILE A 186 -36.58 37.51 40.50
C ILE A 186 -35.79 36.58 39.55
N TYR A 187 -35.62 36.97 38.28
CA TYR A 187 -34.87 36.20 37.29
C TYR A 187 -33.37 36.08 37.64
N TYR A 188 -32.70 37.20 37.93
CA TYR A 188 -31.28 37.17 38.28
C TYR A 188 -31.03 36.55 39.64
N GLN A 189 -31.96 36.69 40.59
CA GLN A 189 -31.89 35.99 41.87
C GLN A 189 -31.89 34.47 41.66
N ALA A 190 -32.82 33.94 40.86
CA ALA A 190 -32.85 32.50 40.56
C ALA A 190 -31.57 32.01 39.86
N LEU A 191 -31.01 32.81 38.94
CA LEU A 191 -29.74 32.51 38.29
C LEU A 191 -28.55 32.51 39.26
N GLN A 192 -28.48 33.50 40.16
CA GLN A 192 -27.43 33.57 41.18
C GLN A 192 -27.50 32.38 42.14
N GLU A 193 -28.71 31.97 42.54
CA GLU A 193 -28.94 30.78 43.36
C GLU A 193 -28.48 29.48 42.65
N ASP A 194 -28.80 29.32 41.35
CA ASP A 194 -28.38 28.17 40.56
C ASP A 194 -26.84 28.11 40.37
N ILE A 195 -26.20 29.25 40.10
CA ILE A 195 -24.73 29.36 40.02
C ILE A 195 -24.09 28.96 41.35
N LEU A 196 -24.62 29.43 42.48
CA LEU A 196 -24.15 29.04 43.81
C LEU A 196 -24.33 27.54 44.04
N GLN A 197 -25.44 26.95 43.61
CA GLN A 197 -25.69 25.51 43.71
C GLN A 197 -24.73 24.69 42.84
N LYS A 198 -24.45 25.13 41.61
CA LYS A 198 -23.44 24.57 40.71
C LYS A 198 -22.05 24.60 41.36
N MET A 199 -21.68 25.72 42.00
CA MET A 199 -20.41 25.83 42.74
C MET A 199 -20.35 24.91 43.96
N MET A 200 -21.42 24.82 44.74
CA MET A 200 -21.51 23.92 45.90
C MET A 200 -21.38 22.46 45.48
N SER A 201 -22.00 22.08 44.36
CA SER A 201 -21.92 20.73 43.80
C SER A 201 -20.51 20.38 43.32
N ARG A 202 -19.81 21.33 42.67
CA ARG A 202 -18.39 21.17 42.31
C ARG A 202 -17.48 21.00 43.54
N ARG A 203 -17.76 21.73 44.63
CA ARG A 203 -16.99 21.66 45.88
C ARG A 203 -17.21 20.36 46.66
N ASN A 204 -18.45 19.86 46.68
CA ASN A 204 -18.81 18.69 47.45
C ASN A 204 -18.49 17.36 46.72
N GLY A 205 -18.04 17.42 45.46
CA GLY A 205 -17.81 16.26 44.60
C GLY A 205 -19.13 15.54 44.26
N PRO A 206 -19.12 14.54 43.35
CA PRO A 206 -20.28 13.68 43.18
C PRO A 206 -20.49 12.94 44.52
N SER A 207 -21.55 13.28 45.24
CA SER A 207 -21.99 12.47 46.37
C SER A 207 -22.29 11.08 45.84
N GLN A 208 -21.50 10.08 46.24
CA GLN A 208 -21.81 8.67 46.02
C GLN A 208 -23.12 8.30 46.71
#